data_AF-A0AAV5ABG1-F1
#
_entry.id   AF-A0AAV5ABG1-F1
#
_cell.length_a   1.000
_cell.length_b   1.000
_cell.length_c   1.000
_cell.angle_alpha   90.00
_cell.angle_beta   90.00
_cell.angle_gamma   90.00
#
_symmetry.space_group_name_H-M   'P 1'
#
loop_
_entity.id
_entity.type
_entity.pdbx_description
1 polymer ?
#
loop_
_entity_poly.entity_id
_entity_poly.type
_entity_poly.pdbx_seq_one_letter_code
_entity_poly.pdbx_strand_id
1 'polypeptide(L)'
;MSKLSVSSVRGSIKELLTEANGEKKRNFTETIELQVGLKNYDPQRDKRFSGTVKLPNVPRERMSICILADAADVDRAKQIELDFMTVDDLKKLNKNKKLVKKLAKKYDAFLASEALIKQIPRLLGPGLSKAGKFPTPVTFNEDLSAKITEVRSTIKFQLKKVLCLGVAVGNVGMTDDQVVANVMLKLAERQVTSY
;
A
#
# COMPACT_ATOMS: atom_id res chain seq x y z
N MET A 1 19.58 -10.89 -17.49
CA MET A 1 18.66 -11.91 -16.92
C MET A 1 17.25 -11.63 -17.40
N SER A 2 16.55 -12.68 -17.81
CA SER A 2 15.34 -12.77 -18.65
C SER A 2 14.39 -11.56 -18.63
N LYS A 3 14.30 -10.85 -19.76
CA LYS A 3 13.18 -9.93 -20.05
C LYS A 3 11.90 -10.76 -20.08
N LEU A 4 11.04 -10.64 -19.07
CA LEU A 4 9.66 -11.10 -19.19
C LEU A 4 9.08 -10.49 -20.46
N SER A 5 8.64 -11.34 -21.41
CA SER A 5 8.07 -10.84 -22.65
C SER A 5 6.69 -10.27 -22.37
N VAL A 6 6.46 -9.04 -22.85
CA VAL A 6 5.17 -8.33 -22.72
C VAL A 6 4.02 -9.18 -23.26
N SER A 7 4.29 -9.95 -24.31
CA SER A 7 3.38 -10.90 -24.93
C SER A 7 2.99 -12.05 -24.00
N SER A 8 3.94 -12.63 -23.27
CA SER A 8 3.65 -13.71 -22.31
C SER A 8 2.82 -13.21 -21.14
N VAL A 9 3.12 -12.02 -20.62
CA VAL A 9 2.36 -11.41 -19.51
C VAL A 9 0.92 -11.13 -19.92
N ARG A 10 0.71 -10.58 -21.14
CA ARG A 10 -0.63 -10.28 -21.65
C ARG A 10 -1.45 -11.56 -21.88
N GLY A 11 -0.83 -12.61 -22.40
CA GLY A 11 -1.47 -13.92 -22.58
C GLY A 11 -1.93 -14.51 -21.24
N SER A 12 -1.03 -14.55 -20.25
CA SER A 12 -1.36 -15.08 -18.92
C SER A 12 -2.44 -14.25 -18.20
N ILE A 13 -2.42 -12.92 -18.31
CA ILE A 13 -3.47 -12.07 -17.70
C ILE A 13 -4.84 -12.34 -18.35
N LYS A 14 -4.86 -12.51 -19.67
CA LYS A 14 -6.10 -12.77 -20.42
C LYS A 14 -6.70 -14.12 -20.04
N GLU A 15 -5.88 -15.16 -19.95
CA GLU A 15 -6.31 -16.48 -19.46
C GLU A 15 -6.87 -16.38 -18.03
N LEU A 16 -6.15 -15.69 -17.13
CA LEU A 16 -6.56 -15.46 -15.74
C LEU A 16 -7.91 -14.74 -15.62
N LEU A 17 -8.14 -13.69 -16.43
CA LEU A 17 -9.40 -12.94 -16.46
C LEU A 17 -10.55 -13.76 -17.06
N THR A 18 -10.25 -14.68 -17.97
CA THR A 18 -11.25 -15.57 -18.59
C THR A 18 -11.68 -16.65 -17.60
N GLU A 19 -10.75 -17.26 -16.87
CA GLU A 19 -11.04 -18.21 -15.77
C GLU A 19 -11.80 -17.53 -14.63
N ALA A 20 -11.37 -16.34 -14.19
CA ALA A 20 -12.02 -15.60 -13.11
C ALA A 20 -13.47 -15.21 -13.42
N ASN A 21 -13.79 -14.95 -14.68
CA ASN A 21 -15.17 -14.65 -15.11
C ASN A 21 -16.01 -15.91 -15.42
N GLY A 22 -15.37 -17.07 -15.67
CA GLY A 22 -16.02 -18.27 -16.18
C GLY A 22 -16.63 -19.20 -15.13
N GLU A 23 -15.97 -19.42 -13.99
CA GLU A 23 -16.30 -20.60 -13.16
C GLU A 23 -17.25 -20.36 -11.98
N LYS A 24 -17.34 -19.14 -11.41
CA LYS A 24 -18.33 -18.75 -10.38
C LYS A 24 -18.11 -17.28 -10.02
N LYS A 25 -18.98 -16.39 -10.51
CA LYS A 25 -19.00 -14.99 -10.06
C LYS A 25 -19.23 -14.96 -8.54
N ARG A 26 -18.19 -14.69 -7.77
CA ARG A 26 -18.30 -14.51 -6.32
C ARG A 26 -18.87 -13.12 -6.04
N ASN A 27 -19.62 -12.96 -4.95
CA ASN A 27 -20.23 -11.69 -4.56
C ASN A 27 -19.21 -10.61 -4.11
N PHE A 28 -17.92 -10.82 -4.33
CA PHE A 28 -16.87 -9.86 -4.01
C PHE A 28 -15.93 -9.66 -5.21
N THR A 29 -15.40 -8.45 -5.33
CA THR A 29 -14.41 -8.10 -6.34
C THR A 29 -13.10 -8.83 -6.05
N GLU A 30 -12.71 -9.76 -6.91
CA GLU A 30 -11.45 -10.51 -6.76
C GLU A 30 -10.25 -9.61 -7.10
N THR A 31 -9.20 -9.70 -6.28
CA THR A 31 -7.93 -8.98 -6.47
C THR A 31 -6.92 -9.89 -7.15
N ILE A 32 -6.31 -9.40 -8.22
CA ILE A 32 -5.22 -10.06 -8.93
C ILE A 32 -3.92 -9.67 -8.23
N GLU A 33 -3.21 -10.67 -7.70
CA GLU A 33 -1.92 -10.48 -7.05
C GLU A 33 -0.78 -11.02 -7.93
N LEU A 34 0.25 -10.20 -8.12
CA LEU A 34 1.50 -10.60 -8.74
C LEU A 34 2.46 -11.06 -7.64
N GLN A 35 2.83 -12.34 -7.71
CA GLN A 35 3.87 -12.89 -6.85
C GLN A 35 5.20 -12.94 -7.61
N VAL A 36 6.21 -12.31 -7.02
CA VAL A 36 7.56 -12.24 -7.56
C VAL A 36 8.50 -12.98 -6.62
N GLY A 37 9.05 -14.09 -7.09
CA GLY A 37 10.15 -14.79 -6.41
C GLY A 37 11.50 -14.20 -6.81
N LEU A 38 12.35 -13.88 -5.84
CA LEU A 38 13.76 -13.60 -6.07
C LEU A 38 14.54 -14.91 -6.00
N LYS A 39 15.14 -15.30 -7.12
CA LYS A 39 16.14 -16.38 -7.14
C LYS A 39 17.52 -15.77 -6.92
N ASN A 40 18.37 -16.46 -6.16
CA ASN A 40 19.75 -16.06 -5.87
C ASN A 40 19.92 -14.77 -5.04
N TYR A 41 18.98 -14.48 -4.14
CA TYR A 41 19.10 -13.36 -3.21
C TYR A 41 19.36 -13.90 -1.79
N ASP A 42 20.45 -13.47 -1.15
CA ASP A 42 20.76 -13.87 0.22
C ASP A 42 20.42 -12.74 1.19
N PRO A 43 19.35 -12.86 2.01
CA PRO A 43 18.92 -11.81 2.92
C PRO A 43 19.90 -11.52 4.07
N GLN A 44 21.00 -12.28 4.21
CA GLN A 44 22.10 -11.98 5.13
C GLN A 44 23.26 -11.21 4.47
N ARG A 45 23.55 -11.45 3.18
CA ARG A 45 24.63 -10.75 2.46
C ARG A 45 24.15 -9.49 1.74
N ASP A 46 22.92 -9.48 1.25
CA ASP A 46 22.39 -8.41 0.42
C ASP A 46 21.51 -7.41 1.20
N LYS A 47 21.62 -6.13 0.84
CA LYS A 47 20.84 -5.05 1.46
C LYS A 47 19.35 -5.24 1.22
N ARG A 48 18.60 -5.49 2.30
CA ARG A 48 17.13 -5.55 2.25
C ARG A 48 16.57 -4.29 1.62
N PHE A 49 15.84 -4.45 0.54
CA PHE A 49 15.19 -3.36 -0.15
C PHE A 49 13.74 -3.20 0.31
N SER A 50 13.35 -1.95 0.47
CA SER A 50 11.97 -1.53 0.61
C SER A 50 11.74 -0.43 -0.40
N GLY A 51 10.73 -0.59 -1.25
CA GLY A 51 10.38 0.42 -2.22
C GLY A 51 8.88 0.68 -2.22
N THR A 52 8.52 1.81 -2.78
CA THR A 52 7.15 2.24 -3.00
C THR A 52 7.00 2.52 -4.46
N VAL A 53 6.00 1.90 -5.10
CA VAL A 53 5.68 2.15 -6.51
C VAL A 53 4.26 2.67 -6.55
N LYS A 54 4.08 3.80 -7.23
CA LYS A 54 2.77 4.39 -7.52
C LYS A 54 2.21 3.70 -8.76
N LEU A 55 1.12 2.96 -8.58
CA LEU A 55 0.40 2.37 -9.70
C LEU A 55 -0.51 3.42 -10.35
N PRO A 56 -0.63 3.44 -11.69
CA PRO A 56 -1.51 4.35 -12.38
C PRO A 56 -2.99 4.04 -12.09
N ASN A 57 -3.34 2.77 -11.84
CA ASN A 57 -4.70 2.37 -11.51
C ASN A 57 -4.79 1.71 -10.14
N VAL A 58 -5.79 2.10 -9.32
CA VAL A 58 -5.95 1.69 -7.92
C VAL A 58 -6.42 0.24 -7.84
N PRO A 59 -5.57 -0.72 -7.42
CA PRO A 59 -5.98 -2.12 -7.38
C PRO A 59 -6.82 -2.45 -6.13
N ARG A 60 -6.88 -1.59 -5.12
CA ARG A 60 -7.78 -1.73 -3.97
C ARG A 60 -8.45 -0.43 -3.62
N GLU A 61 -9.66 -0.25 -4.13
CA GLU A 61 -10.49 0.93 -3.87
C GLU A 61 -10.95 1.01 -2.40
N ARG A 62 -11.02 -0.14 -1.71
CA ARG A 62 -11.45 -0.27 -0.30
C ARG A 62 -10.31 -0.22 0.74
N MET A 63 -9.19 0.46 0.46
CA MET A 63 -8.18 0.69 1.51
C MET A 63 -8.72 1.65 2.58
N SER A 64 -8.72 1.20 3.84
CA SER A 64 -9.07 2.05 4.97
C SER A 64 -7.85 2.88 5.37
N ILE A 65 -7.93 4.20 5.16
CA ILE A 65 -6.86 5.16 5.45
C ILE A 65 -7.30 6.03 6.62
N CYS A 66 -6.43 6.18 7.61
CA CYS A 66 -6.68 7.07 8.75
C CYS A 66 -5.66 8.21 8.77
N ILE A 67 -6.12 9.44 9.04
CA ILE A 67 -5.25 10.61 9.18
C ILE A 67 -5.03 10.98 10.65
N LEU A 68 -3.78 11.25 10.99
CA LEU A 68 -3.35 11.83 12.25
C LEU A 68 -3.19 13.34 12.01
N ALA A 69 -4.12 14.11 12.53
CA ALA A 69 -4.33 15.51 12.15
C ALA A 69 -4.41 16.42 13.38
N ASP A 70 -3.89 17.65 13.25
CA ASP A 70 -4.17 18.75 14.17
C ASP A 70 -5.52 19.40 13.83
N ALA A 71 -6.00 20.33 14.65
CA ALA A 71 -7.33 20.95 14.52
C ALA A 71 -7.65 21.43 13.09
N ALA A 72 -6.71 22.09 12.41
CA ALA A 72 -6.89 22.57 11.04
C ALA A 72 -7.00 21.44 9.99
N ASP A 73 -6.33 20.31 10.21
CA ASP A 73 -6.39 19.14 9.33
C ASP A 73 -7.63 18.27 9.60
N VAL A 74 -8.15 18.32 10.84
CA VAL A 74 -9.38 17.61 11.22
C VAL A 74 -10.58 18.15 10.45
N ASP A 75 -10.68 19.47 10.26
CA ASP A 75 -11.79 20.04 9.49
C ASP A 75 -11.74 19.64 8.02
N ARG A 76 -10.54 19.57 7.43
CA ARG A 76 -10.32 19.05 6.08
C ARG A 76 -10.64 17.56 5.97
N ALA A 77 -10.26 16.76 6.97
CA ALA A 77 -10.56 15.34 7.01
C ALA A 77 -12.06 15.06 7.15
N LYS A 78 -12.77 15.85 7.97
CA LYS A 78 -14.23 15.78 8.10
C LYS A 78 -14.95 16.10 6.80
N GLN A 79 -14.46 17.09 6.06
CA GLN A 79 -15.03 17.46 4.76
C GLN A 79 -14.92 16.34 3.71
N ILE A 80 -13.93 15.46 3.85
CA ILE A 80 -13.67 14.31 2.96
C ILE A 80 -14.25 13.00 3.55
N GLU A 81 -14.92 13.07 4.70
CA GLU A 81 -15.43 11.91 5.46
C GLU A 81 -14.34 10.85 5.75
N LEU A 82 -13.10 11.30 5.97
CA LEU A 82 -12.00 10.40 6.32
C LEU A 82 -11.93 10.19 7.83
N ASP A 83 -11.60 8.97 8.25
CA ASP A 83 -11.29 8.67 9.65
C ASP A 83 -10.07 9.46 10.13
N PHE A 84 -10.27 10.39 11.06
CA PHE A 84 -9.22 11.19 11.66
C PHE A 84 -9.00 10.81 13.13
N MET A 85 -7.78 11.03 13.62
CA MET A 85 -7.43 10.83 15.02
C MET A 85 -6.56 11.99 15.50
N THR A 86 -6.94 12.55 16.65
CA THR A 86 -6.27 13.71 17.23
C THR A 86 -5.08 13.31 18.10
N VAL A 87 -4.23 14.29 18.44
CA VAL A 87 -3.07 14.12 19.33
C VAL A 87 -3.48 13.59 20.71
N ASP A 88 -4.64 13.99 21.21
CA ASP A 88 -5.15 13.54 22.51
C ASP A 88 -5.61 12.08 22.48
N ASP A 89 -6.20 11.63 21.37
CA ASP A 89 -6.56 10.24 21.16
C ASP A 89 -5.31 9.36 21.02
N LEU A 90 -4.29 9.86 20.31
CA LEU A 90 -2.97 9.22 20.21
C LEU A 90 -2.30 9.03 21.58
N LYS A 91 -2.38 10.04 22.47
CA LYS A 91 -1.85 9.95 23.84
C LYS A 91 -2.61 8.92 24.68
N LYS A 92 -3.93 8.84 24.55
CA LYS A 92 -4.75 7.80 25.22
C LYS A 92 -4.42 6.40 24.70
N LEU A 93 -4.12 6.28 23.41
CA LEU A 93 -3.75 5.01 22.76
C LEU A 93 -2.36 4.50 23.14
N ASN A 94 -1.41 5.39 23.46
CA ASN A 94 -0.05 5.01 23.89
C ASN A 94 -0.07 4.11 25.15
N LYS A 95 -1.01 4.37 26.08
CA LYS A 95 -1.15 3.56 27.30
C LYS A 95 -1.58 2.12 27.03
N ASN A 96 -2.19 1.83 25.88
CA ASN A 96 -2.80 0.53 25.57
C ASN A 96 -2.24 -0.11 24.29
N LYS A 97 -1.18 -0.91 24.43
CA LYS A 97 -0.58 -1.71 23.34
C LYS A 97 -1.58 -2.59 22.57
N LYS A 98 -2.68 -3.02 23.21
CA LYS A 98 -3.75 -3.83 22.57
C LYS A 98 -4.57 -3.02 21.57
N LEU A 99 -4.88 -1.76 21.89
CA LEU A 99 -5.67 -0.89 21.00
C LEU A 99 -4.87 -0.46 19.78
N VAL A 100 -3.58 -0.16 19.96
CA VAL A 100 -2.67 0.13 18.83
C VAL A 100 -2.58 -1.06 17.87
N LYS A 101 -2.52 -2.30 18.38
CA LYS A 101 -2.58 -3.51 17.53
C LYS A 101 -3.90 -3.68 16.80
N LYS A 102 -5.04 -3.30 17.41
CA LYS A 102 -6.35 -3.33 16.75
C LYS A 102 -6.45 -2.27 15.65
N LEU A 103 -6.00 -1.05 15.91
CA LEU A 103 -5.97 0.03 14.91
C LEU A 103 -5.05 -0.31 13.73
N ALA A 104 -3.86 -0.83 14.00
CA ALA A 104 -2.94 -1.27 12.95
C ALA A 104 -3.48 -2.46 12.12
N LYS A 105 -4.48 -3.19 12.61
CA LYS A 105 -5.20 -4.21 11.83
C LYS A 105 -6.40 -3.64 11.07
N LYS A 106 -7.06 -2.61 11.62
CA LYS A 106 -8.25 -1.98 11.02
C LYS A 106 -7.90 -1.09 9.82
N TYR A 107 -6.81 -0.33 9.92
CA TYR A 107 -6.38 0.60 8.87
C TYR A 107 -5.16 0.07 8.13
N ASP A 108 -5.16 0.21 6.81
CA ASP A 108 -4.09 -0.25 5.92
C ASP A 108 -2.97 0.78 5.79
N ALA A 109 -3.32 2.06 5.76
CA ALA A 109 -2.37 3.17 5.72
C ALA A 109 -2.73 4.26 6.71
N PHE A 110 -1.71 4.99 7.14
CA PHE A 110 -1.84 6.16 8.00
C PHE A 110 -1.23 7.37 7.30
N LEU A 111 -1.91 8.51 7.40
CA LEU A 111 -1.40 9.82 7.03
C LEU A 111 -1.12 10.59 8.32
N ALA A 112 -0.11 11.45 8.32
CA ALA A 112 0.17 12.29 9.47
C ALA A 112 0.54 13.70 9.05
N SER A 113 0.02 14.70 9.75
CA SER A 113 0.48 16.07 9.61
C SER A 113 1.96 16.18 10.01
N GLU A 114 2.71 17.04 9.33
CA GLU A 114 4.14 17.21 9.54
C GLU A 114 4.50 17.57 11.00
N ALA A 115 3.64 18.32 11.67
CA ALA A 115 3.79 18.66 13.09
C ALA A 115 3.80 17.41 14.00
N LEU A 116 3.10 16.35 13.59
CA LEU A 116 2.91 15.13 14.37
C LEU A 116 3.94 14.04 14.05
N ILE A 117 4.58 14.07 12.88
CA ILE A 117 5.50 13.02 12.45
C ILE A 117 6.68 12.82 13.41
N LYS A 118 7.17 13.91 14.03
CA LYS A 118 8.26 13.88 15.03
C LYS A 118 7.83 13.21 16.33
N GLN A 119 6.55 13.27 16.67
CA GLN A 119 6.01 12.72 17.92
C GLN A 119 5.56 11.25 17.75
N ILE A 120 5.24 10.82 16.52
CA ILE A 120 4.75 9.48 16.21
C ILE A 120 5.65 8.35 16.74
N PRO A 121 6.98 8.35 16.57
CA PRO A 121 7.83 7.28 17.11
C PRO A 121 7.75 7.17 18.64
N ARG A 122 7.57 8.30 19.34
CA ARG A 122 7.48 8.38 20.80
C ARG A 122 6.08 8.03 21.32
N LEU A 123 5.03 8.45 20.60
CA LEU A 123 3.63 8.27 20.98
C LEU A 123 3.05 6.91 20.55
N LEU A 124 3.40 6.43 19.36
CA LEU A 124 2.88 5.18 18.79
C LEU A 124 3.85 3.99 18.96
N GLY A 125 5.04 4.26 19.51
CA GLY A 125 6.01 3.25 19.92
C GLY A 125 6.35 2.21 18.83
N PRO A 126 6.82 1.01 19.21
CA PRO A 126 7.13 -0.05 18.24
C PRO A 126 5.87 -0.66 17.60
N GLY A 127 4.65 -0.30 18.00
CA GLY A 127 3.41 -0.94 17.56
C GLY A 127 3.14 -0.76 16.07
N LEU A 128 3.19 0.48 15.58
CA LEU A 128 2.99 0.79 14.16
C LEU A 128 4.24 0.58 13.31
N SER A 129 5.43 0.86 13.86
CA SER A 129 6.69 0.62 13.17
C SER A 129 6.91 -0.87 12.89
N LYS A 130 6.64 -1.76 13.87
CA LYS A 130 6.73 -3.22 13.68
C LYS A 130 5.64 -3.76 12.74
N ALA A 131 4.52 -3.06 12.61
CA ALA A 131 3.48 -3.38 11.64
C ALA A 131 3.84 -2.95 10.20
N GLY A 132 4.90 -2.16 10.01
CA GLY A 132 5.30 -1.62 8.70
C GLY A 132 4.35 -0.53 8.16
N LYS A 133 3.45 -0.02 9.00
CA LYS A 133 2.44 0.98 8.66
C LYS A 133 2.88 2.36 9.14
N PHE A 134 4.09 2.76 8.80
CA PHE A 134 4.59 4.08 9.18
C PHE A 134 3.80 5.16 8.42
N PRO A 135 3.29 6.19 9.11
CA PRO A 135 2.47 7.22 8.48
C PRO A 135 3.24 8.01 7.42
N THR A 136 2.57 8.36 6.33
CA THR A 136 3.14 9.27 5.32
C THR A 136 2.89 10.72 5.76
N PRO A 137 3.92 11.60 5.76
CA PRO A 137 3.72 13.01 6.06
C PRO A 137 2.84 13.68 5.01
N VAL A 138 1.93 14.51 5.47
CA VAL A 138 1.13 15.44 4.66
C VAL A 138 1.49 16.85 5.10
N THR A 139 1.82 17.69 4.12
CA THR A 139 2.08 19.12 4.34
C THR A 139 0.75 19.88 4.31
N PHE A 140 0.67 21.01 5.01
CA PHE A 140 -0.57 21.79 5.06
C PHE A 140 -1.00 22.36 3.71
N ASN A 141 -0.10 22.40 2.73
CA ASN A 141 -0.32 23.02 1.42
C ASN A 141 -0.81 22.03 0.35
N GLU A 142 -0.89 20.73 0.68
CA GLU A 142 -1.30 19.68 -0.26
C GLU A 142 -2.75 19.26 -0.05
N ASP A 143 -3.43 18.91 -1.14
CA ASP A 143 -4.78 18.38 -1.10
C ASP A 143 -4.80 16.99 -0.48
N LEU A 144 -5.53 16.86 0.63
CA LEU A 144 -5.66 15.59 1.35
C LEU A 144 -6.29 14.51 0.45
N SER A 145 -7.27 14.88 -0.37
CA SER A 145 -7.92 13.98 -1.34
C SER A 145 -6.94 13.42 -2.39
N ALA A 146 -6.06 14.28 -2.92
CA ALA A 146 -5.02 13.85 -3.85
C ALA A 146 -4.05 12.88 -3.17
N LYS A 147 -3.58 13.21 -1.95
CA LYS A 147 -2.68 12.35 -1.20
C LYS A 147 -3.29 11.01 -0.82
N ILE A 148 -4.59 10.99 -0.48
CA ILE A 148 -5.34 9.75 -0.22
C ILE A 148 -5.35 8.88 -1.49
N THR A 149 -5.65 9.48 -2.64
CA THR A 149 -5.66 8.78 -3.93
C THR A 149 -4.27 8.24 -4.27
N GLU A 150 -3.23 9.03 -4.05
CA GLU A 150 -1.85 8.58 -4.21
C GLU A 150 -1.50 7.41 -3.29
N VAL A 151 -1.90 7.46 -2.03
CA VAL A 151 -1.64 6.36 -1.09
C VAL A 151 -2.43 5.10 -1.45
N ARG A 152 -3.66 5.24 -1.97
CA ARG A 152 -4.44 4.11 -2.51
C ARG A 152 -3.78 3.47 -3.73
N SER A 153 -3.18 4.30 -4.59
CA SER A 153 -2.41 3.87 -5.75
C SER A 153 -1.01 3.36 -5.41
N THR A 154 -0.47 3.75 -4.27
CA THR A 154 0.90 3.40 -3.87
C THR A 154 0.92 2.08 -3.16
N ILE A 155 1.69 1.13 -3.70
CA ILE A 155 1.94 -0.13 -3.01
C ILE A 155 3.37 -0.17 -2.54
N LYS A 156 3.52 -0.40 -1.24
CA LYS A 156 4.81 -0.66 -0.60
C LYS A 156 5.16 -2.13 -0.77
N PHE A 157 6.34 -2.41 -1.30
CA PHE A 157 6.92 -3.75 -1.30
C PHE A 157 8.11 -3.74 -0.34
N GLN A 158 8.04 -4.61 0.67
CA GLN A 158 9.09 -4.73 1.66
C GLN A 158 9.60 -6.17 1.66
N LEU A 159 10.89 -6.33 1.38
CA LEU A 159 11.54 -7.62 1.54
C LEU A 159 11.70 -7.92 3.04
N LYS A 160 10.92 -8.89 3.52
CA LYS A 160 11.05 -9.40 4.90
C LYS A 160 11.98 -10.63 4.89
N LYS A 161 11.57 -11.72 5.55
CA LYS A 161 12.36 -12.95 5.66
C LYS A 161 12.14 -13.91 4.47
N VAL A 162 11.06 -13.70 3.71
CA VAL A 162 10.64 -14.60 2.62
C VAL A 162 11.09 -14.01 1.28
N LEU A 163 11.55 -14.88 0.37
CA LEU A 163 12.05 -14.53 -0.97
C LEU A 163 10.93 -14.20 -1.97
N CYS A 164 9.68 -14.38 -1.57
CA CYS A 164 8.49 -14.08 -2.36
C CYS A 164 7.90 -12.74 -1.94
N LEU A 165 7.68 -11.87 -2.91
CA LEU A 165 6.98 -10.60 -2.77
C LEU A 165 5.62 -10.72 -3.45
N GLY A 166 4.54 -10.45 -2.73
CA GLY A 166 3.19 -10.36 -3.29
C GLY A 166 2.77 -8.90 -3.42
N VAL A 167 2.25 -8.50 -4.59
CA VAL A 167 1.76 -7.15 -4.85
C VAL A 167 0.41 -7.26 -5.57
N ALA A 168 -0.62 -6.57 -5.05
CA ALA A 168 -1.87 -6.44 -5.77
C ALA A 168 -1.66 -5.59 -7.03
N VAL A 169 -1.97 -6.13 -8.21
CA VAL A 169 -1.76 -5.45 -9.51
C VAL A 169 -3.07 -5.02 -10.16
N GLY A 170 -4.21 -5.52 -9.70
CA GLY A 170 -5.51 -5.12 -10.21
C GLY A 170 -6.64 -5.88 -9.55
N ASN A 171 -7.84 -5.69 -10.09
CA ASN A 171 -9.04 -6.46 -9.74
C ASN A 171 -9.68 -7.01 -11.02
N VAL A 172 -10.52 -8.03 -10.88
CA VAL A 172 -11.26 -8.64 -12.02
C VAL A 172 -12.23 -7.67 -12.70
N GLY A 173 -12.56 -6.54 -12.05
CA GLY A 173 -13.34 -5.45 -12.66
C GLY A 173 -12.54 -4.49 -13.56
N MET A 174 -11.22 -4.63 -13.65
CA MET A 174 -10.38 -3.80 -14.52
C MET A 174 -10.24 -4.41 -15.92
N THR A 175 -10.06 -3.56 -16.92
CA THR A 175 -9.74 -4.01 -18.29
C THR A 175 -8.35 -4.62 -18.36
N ASP A 176 -8.15 -5.59 -19.24
CA ASP A 176 -6.88 -6.28 -19.48
C ASP A 176 -5.71 -5.30 -19.64
N ASP A 177 -5.90 -4.22 -20.41
CA ASP A 177 -4.86 -3.22 -20.67
C ASP A 177 -4.45 -2.44 -19.41
N GLN A 178 -5.38 -2.18 -18.49
CA GLN A 178 -5.08 -1.53 -17.21
C GLN A 178 -4.25 -2.45 -16.30
N VAL A 179 -4.57 -3.74 -16.26
CA VAL A 179 -3.82 -4.72 -15.46
C VAL A 179 -2.42 -4.92 -16.06
N VAL A 180 -2.32 -5.01 -17.38
CA VAL A 180 -1.02 -5.08 -18.08
C VAL A 180 -0.19 -3.84 -17.81
N ALA A 181 -0.76 -2.64 -17.89
CA ALA A 181 -0.06 -1.39 -17.58
C ALA A 181 0.50 -1.40 -16.15
N ASN A 182 -0.31 -1.83 -15.17
CA ASN A 182 0.13 -1.96 -13.78
C ASN A 182 1.27 -2.97 -13.61
N VAL A 183 1.19 -4.13 -14.28
CA VAL A 183 2.23 -5.17 -14.22
C VAL A 183 3.52 -4.72 -14.91
N MET A 184 3.41 -4.06 -16.08
CA MET A 184 4.55 -3.54 -16.82
C MET A 184 5.31 -2.48 -16.05
N LEU A 185 4.59 -1.54 -15.42
CA LEU A 185 5.20 -0.47 -14.62
C LEU A 185 5.95 -1.06 -13.42
N LYS A 186 5.38 -2.08 -12.77
CA LYS A 186 6.03 -2.83 -11.68
C LYS A 186 7.29 -3.58 -12.12
N LEU A 187 7.27 -4.20 -13.29
CA LEU A 187 8.43 -4.91 -13.83
C LEU A 187 9.53 -3.96 -14.30
N ALA A 188 9.16 -2.80 -14.83
CA ALA A 188 10.09 -1.77 -15.30
C ALA A 188 10.85 -1.11 -14.14
N GLU A 189 10.16 -0.71 -13.05
CA GLU A 189 10.83 -0.10 -11.90
C GLU A 189 11.77 -1.06 -11.16
N ARG A 190 11.56 -2.37 -11.26
CA ARG A 190 12.47 -3.39 -10.72
C ARG A 190 13.86 -3.34 -11.37
N GLN A 191 13.98 -2.84 -12.61
CA GLN A 191 15.29 -2.64 -13.24
C GLN A 191 16.02 -1.42 -12.67
N VAL A 192 15.28 -0.40 -12.22
CA VAL A 192 15.86 0.86 -11.72
C VAL A 192 16.37 0.73 -10.29
N THR A 193 15.71 -0.09 -9.45
CA THR A 193 16.16 -0.31 -8.06
C THR A 193 17.28 -1.36 -7.91
N SER A 194 17.73 -1.96 -9.01
CA SER A 194 18.76 -3.00 -9.02
C SER A 194 20.16 -2.50 -9.43
N TYR A 195 20.35 -1.18 -9.51
CA TYR A 195 21.66 -0.54 -9.68
C TYR A 195 22.11 0.12 -8.38
#